data_AF-A0A3B8VUQ5-F1
#
_entry.id   AF-A0A3B8VUQ5-F1
#
_cell.length_a   1.000
_cell.length_b   1.000
_cell.length_c   1.000
_cell.angle_alpha   90.00
_cell.angle_beta   90.00
_cell.angle_gamma   90.00
#
_symmetry.space_group_name_H-M   'P 1'
#
loop_
_entity.id
_entity.type
_entity.pdbx_description
1 polymer ?
#
loop_
_entity_poly.entity_id
_entity_poly.type
_entity_poly.pdbx_seq_one_letter_code
_entity_poly.pdbx_strand_id
1 'polypeptide(L)'
;MSEEIKLMKGNEAIAHAAIRYGADGYFGYPITPQSEIMETLMDEAPWNTTGMVVLQAESEVAAINMVYGGAGCGKRVMTSSSSPGISLKLEGISYIAGAELPCLIVNVMRGGPGLGTIQPSQADYFQTVKGGGHGDYRLITLAPSSVQEMADFVALGFDLAFKYRNPAMILADGIVGQMMEKVVLPPAQLRKTEAEIIEECPWATLGKPKSRERNVITSLELDPAKMEENNIRFQKKYKAIEEAEVRYEEFMCDDADYLLIAFGSSARICQKVVEMAREEGLKVGLFRPITLWPFPSKVLNEYGDKVKGMLSVELNAGQMVEDVRLAVNGKVKVEHFGRLGGIVFTPDEILEALKNKLL
;
A
#
# COMPACT_ATOMS: atom_id res chain seq x y z
N MET A 1 -20.74 19.91 9.83
CA MET A 1 -20.07 20.46 8.62
C MET A 1 -20.54 19.63 7.44
N SER A 2 -20.95 20.25 6.33
CA SER A 2 -21.35 19.52 5.12
C SER A 2 -20.18 18.73 4.57
N GLU A 3 -20.41 17.52 4.09
CA GLU A 3 -19.40 16.70 3.42
C GLU A 3 -18.81 17.46 2.22
N GLU A 4 -17.48 17.53 2.13
CA GLU A 4 -16.82 18.14 0.99
C GLU A 4 -16.60 17.10 -0.10
N ILE A 5 -17.40 17.23 -1.16
CA ILE A 5 -17.41 16.32 -2.30
C ILE A 5 -16.69 16.99 -3.46
N LYS A 6 -15.72 16.30 -4.05
CA LYS A 6 -14.99 16.77 -5.24
C LYS A 6 -14.87 15.66 -6.29
N LEU A 7 -14.68 16.07 -7.54
CA LEU A 7 -14.28 15.19 -8.64
C LEU A 7 -12.78 15.39 -8.87
N MET A 8 -11.97 14.37 -8.66
CA MET A 8 -10.50 14.47 -8.71
C MET A 8 -9.86 13.14 -9.09
N LYS A 9 -8.58 13.19 -9.47
CA LYS A 9 -7.76 12.00 -9.73
C LYS A 9 -7.34 11.31 -8.43
N GLY A 10 -6.99 10.02 -8.51
CA GLY A 10 -6.45 9.24 -7.39
C GLY A 10 -5.24 9.91 -6.72
N ASN A 11 -4.30 10.40 -7.52
CA ASN A 11 -3.11 11.09 -7.03
C ASN A 11 -3.44 12.40 -6.30
N GLU A 12 -4.33 13.21 -6.86
CA GLU A 12 -4.82 14.46 -6.25
C GLU A 12 -5.51 14.17 -4.90
N ALA A 13 -6.28 13.08 -4.84
CA ALA A 13 -6.96 12.64 -3.63
C ALA A 13 -6.00 12.31 -2.48
N ILE A 14 -4.86 11.66 -2.77
CA ILE A 14 -3.80 11.42 -1.78
C ILE A 14 -3.25 12.74 -1.24
N ALA A 15 -2.95 13.70 -2.12
CA ALA A 15 -2.39 14.99 -1.71
C ALA A 15 -3.35 15.76 -0.79
N HIS A 16 -4.62 15.89 -1.18
CA HIS A 16 -5.63 16.54 -0.34
C HIS A 16 -5.86 15.80 0.98
N ALA A 17 -5.92 14.46 0.96
CA ALA A 17 -6.08 13.66 2.16
C ALA A 17 -4.88 13.82 3.11
N ALA A 18 -3.65 13.91 2.61
CA ALA A 18 -2.46 14.12 3.42
C ALA A 18 -2.46 15.49 4.11
N ILE A 19 -2.81 16.56 3.38
CA ILE A 19 -2.96 17.91 3.96
C ILE A 19 -4.01 17.87 5.08
N ARG A 20 -5.17 17.27 4.80
CA ARG A 20 -6.29 17.21 5.77
C ARG A 20 -6.00 16.32 6.95
N TYR A 21 -5.22 15.25 6.77
CA TYR A 21 -4.77 14.38 7.86
C TYR A 21 -3.71 15.08 8.74
N GLY A 22 -3.23 16.26 8.37
CA GLY A 22 -2.20 16.96 9.12
C GLY A 22 -0.86 16.23 8.99
N ALA A 23 -0.49 15.82 7.78
CA ALA A 23 0.87 15.40 7.49
C ALA A 23 1.84 16.56 7.75
N ASP A 24 2.97 16.24 8.37
CA ASP A 24 4.02 17.21 8.70
C ASP A 24 4.93 17.50 7.51
N GLY A 25 5.18 16.50 6.67
CA GLY A 25 6.14 16.64 5.58
C GLY A 25 5.94 15.64 4.44
N TYR A 26 6.18 16.11 3.23
CA TYR A 26 6.31 15.32 2.02
C TYR A 26 7.68 15.54 1.39
N PHE A 27 8.36 14.45 1.08
CA PHE A 27 9.66 14.46 0.40
C PHE A 27 9.59 13.54 -0.82
N GLY A 28 9.77 14.06 -2.03
CA GLY A 28 9.56 13.29 -3.25
C GLY A 28 10.51 13.67 -4.39
N TYR A 29 10.61 12.79 -5.38
CA TYR A 29 11.28 13.04 -6.65
C TYR A 29 10.25 12.84 -7.78
N PRO A 30 10.17 13.72 -8.78
CA PRO A 30 9.19 13.58 -9.87
C PRO A 30 9.40 12.28 -10.65
N ILE A 31 8.36 11.47 -10.76
CA ILE A 31 8.34 10.28 -11.62
C ILE A 31 6.90 9.95 -12.01
N THR A 32 6.65 9.77 -13.31
CA THR A 32 5.34 9.33 -13.82
C THR A 32 5.03 7.90 -13.34
N PRO A 33 3.80 7.56 -12.92
CA PRO A 33 2.56 8.36 -12.98
C PRO A 33 2.15 8.99 -11.64
N GLN A 34 3.07 9.23 -10.70
CA GLN A 34 2.73 9.78 -9.38
C GLN A 34 2.99 11.28 -9.23
N SER A 35 3.70 11.93 -10.16
CA SER A 35 4.13 13.33 -10.04
C SER A 35 3.02 14.30 -9.63
N GLU A 36 1.77 14.03 -10.04
CA GLU A 36 0.58 14.80 -9.68
C GLU A 36 0.37 14.94 -8.17
N ILE A 37 0.80 13.98 -7.35
CA ILE A 37 0.76 14.10 -5.88
C ILE A 37 1.57 15.32 -5.45
N MET A 38 2.80 15.45 -5.96
CA MET A 38 3.67 16.57 -5.62
C MET A 38 3.21 17.87 -6.27
N GLU A 39 2.74 17.83 -7.52
CA GLU A 39 2.20 19.00 -8.23
C GLU A 39 0.99 19.57 -7.47
N THR A 40 0.05 18.72 -7.05
CA THR A 40 -1.10 19.14 -6.23
C THR A 40 -0.66 19.71 -4.88
N LEU A 41 0.32 19.09 -4.21
CA LEU A 41 0.86 19.66 -2.97
C LEU A 41 1.52 21.02 -3.17
N MET A 42 2.18 21.25 -4.31
CA MET A 42 2.77 22.56 -4.63
C MET A 42 1.70 23.60 -4.94
N ASP A 43 0.66 23.24 -5.68
CA ASP A 43 -0.45 24.12 -6.03
C ASP A 43 -1.28 24.52 -4.80
N GLU A 44 -1.55 23.58 -3.89
CA GLU A 44 -2.27 23.83 -2.64
C GLU A 44 -1.45 24.61 -1.61
N ALA A 45 -0.13 24.67 -1.78
CA ALA A 45 0.82 25.38 -0.92
C ALA A 45 0.56 25.21 0.60
N PRO A 46 0.49 23.96 1.12
CA PRO A 46 0.02 23.70 2.48
C PRO A 46 0.96 24.24 3.57
N TRP A 47 2.19 24.63 3.22
CA TRP A 47 3.07 25.38 4.12
C TRP A 47 2.48 26.74 4.56
N ASN A 48 1.55 27.31 3.78
CA ASN A 48 0.84 28.54 4.14
C ASN A 48 -0.42 28.31 5.01
N THR A 49 -0.90 27.07 5.12
CA THR A 49 -2.15 26.74 5.83
C THR A 49 -1.90 25.84 7.04
N THR A 50 -1.46 24.60 6.82
CA THR A 50 -1.15 23.64 7.88
C THR A 50 0.29 23.80 8.37
N GLY A 51 1.16 24.37 7.54
CA GLY A 51 2.60 24.46 7.72
C GLY A 51 3.36 23.18 7.35
N MET A 52 2.71 22.26 6.61
CA MET A 52 3.31 21.06 6.05
C MET A 52 4.52 21.43 5.18
N VAL A 53 5.64 20.73 5.36
CA VAL A 53 6.82 20.90 4.52
C VAL A 53 6.65 20.08 3.25
N VAL A 54 6.79 20.69 2.08
CA VAL A 54 6.77 19.99 0.80
C VAL A 54 8.10 20.27 0.11
N LEU A 55 8.86 19.21 -0.18
CA LEU A 55 10.20 19.36 -0.77
C LEU A 55 10.41 18.35 -1.90
N GLN A 56 10.80 18.90 -3.06
CA GLN A 56 11.34 18.12 -4.17
C GLN A 56 12.82 17.83 -3.88
N ALA A 57 13.14 16.56 -3.65
CA ALA A 57 14.49 16.09 -3.44
C ALA A 57 15.23 15.95 -4.79
N GLU A 58 16.54 15.75 -4.73
CA GLU A 58 17.41 15.52 -5.89
C GLU A 58 17.35 14.07 -6.42
N SER A 59 16.89 13.13 -5.60
CA SER A 59 16.74 11.71 -5.95
C SER A 59 15.77 11.00 -5.00
N GLU A 60 15.33 9.80 -5.38
CA GLU A 60 14.51 8.96 -4.50
C GLU A 60 15.24 8.53 -3.23
N VAL A 61 16.55 8.32 -3.31
CA VAL A 61 17.44 8.00 -2.18
C VAL A 61 17.48 9.15 -1.17
N ALA A 62 17.62 10.38 -1.65
CA ALA A 62 17.57 11.56 -0.79
C ALA A 62 16.18 11.71 -0.13
N ALA A 63 15.12 11.57 -0.92
CA ALA A 63 13.75 11.67 -0.42
C ALA A 63 13.43 10.65 0.69
N ILE A 64 13.82 9.38 0.55
CA ILE A 64 13.54 8.38 1.61
C ILE A 64 14.38 8.63 2.87
N ASN A 65 15.59 9.15 2.76
CA ASN A 65 16.41 9.52 3.91
C ASN A 65 15.88 10.77 4.63
N MET A 66 15.28 11.72 3.90
CA MET A 66 14.53 12.82 4.51
C MET A 66 13.30 12.32 5.27
N VAL A 67 12.57 11.33 4.72
CA VAL A 67 11.49 10.63 5.45
C VAL A 67 12.03 9.96 6.71
N TYR A 68 13.16 9.25 6.66
CA TYR A 68 13.78 8.65 7.85
C TYR A 68 14.04 9.70 8.94
N GLY A 69 14.63 10.84 8.58
CA GLY A 69 14.88 11.94 9.52
C GLY A 69 13.60 12.53 10.12
N GLY A 70 12.60 12.81 9.28
CA GLY A 70 11.31 13.33 9.72
C GLY A 70 10.56 12.35 10.63
N ALA A 71 10.52 11.07 10.27
CA ALA A 71 9.88 10.02 11.06
C ALA A 71 10.58 9.82 12.40
N GLY A 72 11.91 9.96 12.45
CA GLY A 72 12.70 9.97 13.69
C GLY A 72 12.29 11.06 14.69
N CYS A 73 11.72 12.17 14.20
CA CYS A 73 11.15 13.24 15.02
C CYS A 73 9.70 12.98 15.46
N GLY A 74 9.14 11.79 15.21
CA GLY A 74 7.74 11.47 15.50
C GLY A 74 6.74 12.19 14.59
N LYS A 75 7.22 12.80 13.50
CA LYS A 75 6.42 13.59 12.57
C LYS A 75 5.72 12.68 11.56
N ARG A 76 4.50 13.04 11.17
CA ARG A 76 3.71 12.35 10.13
C ARG A 76 4.27 12.69 8.75
N VAL A 77 5.29 11.95 8.32
CA VAL A 77 5.97 12.21 7.04
C VAL A 77 5.69 11.13 6.00
N MET A 78 5.69 11.55 4.74
CA MET A 78 5.42 10.66 3.61
C MET A 78 6.30 10.93 2.40
N THR A 79 6.32 9.96 1.49
CA THR A 79 6.92 10.05 0.15
C THR A 79 6.04 9.31 -0.84
N SER A 80 6.14 9.67 -2.12
CA SER A 80 5.56 8.90 -3.21
C SER A 80 6.60 8.64 -4.29
N SER A 81 6.40 7.55 -5.03
CA SER A 81 7.23 7.17 -6.17
C SER A 81 6.49 6.18 -7.07
N SER A 82 7.18 5.69 -8.09
CA SER A 82 6.73 4.61 -8.96
C SER A 82 7.83 3.55 -9.04
N SER A 83 7.50 2.35 -9.49
CA SER A 83 8.31 1.13 -9.55
C SER A 83 9.85 1.33 -9.48
N PRO A 84 10.51 2.04 -10.43
CA PRO A 84 11.97 2.19 -10.38
C PRO A 84 12.45 3.02 -9.20
N GLY A 85 11.73 4.08 -8.86
CA GLY A 85 12.05 4.94 -7.73
C GLY A 85 11.81 4.24 -6.39
N ILE A 86 10.83 3.33 -6.29
CA ILE A 86 10.72 2.44 -5.12
C ILE A 86 11.96 1.56 -4.99
N SER A 87 12.49 1.01 -6.09
CA SER A 87 13.73 0.22 -6.05
C SER A 87 14.89 1.01 -5.42
N LEU A 88 15.03 2.30 -5.78
CA LEU A 88 16.04 3.19 -5.21
C LEU A 88 15.80 3.48 -3.72
N LYS A 89 14.55 3.42 -3.25
CA LYS A 89 14.20 3.65 -1.83
C LYS A 89 14.38 2.43 -0.94
N LEU A 90 14.52 1.22 -1.49
CA LEU A 90 14.45 -0.03 -0.73
C LEU A 90 15.47 -0.11 0.43
N GLU A 91 16.69 0.43 0.26
CA GLU A 91 17.65 0.54 1.35
C GLU A 91 17.08 1.39 2.51
N GLY A 92 16.64 2.62 2.21
CA GLY A 92 16.03 3.50 3.19
C GLY A 92 14.77 2.93 3.83
N ILE A 93 13.91 2.25 3.05
CA ILE A 93 12.71 1.58 3.57
C ILE A 93 13.10 0.50 4.59
N SER A 94 14.11 -0.32 4.29
CA SER A 94 14.60 -1.33 5.24
C SER A 94 15.18 -0.70 6.51
N TYR A 95 15.88 0.44 6.41
CA TYR A 95 16.37 1.18 7.58
C TYR A 95 15.24 1.76 8.43
N ILE A 96 14.21 2.34 7.82
CA ILE A 96 13.03 2.86 8.54
C ILE A 96 12.33 1.72 9.30
N ALA A 97 12.16 0.56 8.66
CA ALA A 97 11.57 -0.62 9.31
C ALA A 97 12.43 -1.12 10.49
N GLY A 98 13.75 -1.23 10.31
CA GLY A 98 14.69 -1.66 11.35
C GLY A 98 14.82 -0.67 12.50
N ALA A 99 14.65 0.62 12.24
CA ALA A 99 14.60 1.67 13.26
C ALA A 99 13.20 1.85 13.90
N GLU A 100 12.22 1.05 13.47
CA GLU A 100 10.83 1.08 13.94
C GLU A 100 10.21 2.48 13.85
N LEU A 101 10.34 3.10 12.67
CA LEU A 101 9.86 4.44 12.40
C LEU A 101 8.54 4.42 11.60
N PRO A 102 7.53 5.21 11.99
CA PRO A 102 6.27 5.31 11.26
C PRO A 102 6.41 6.30 10.10
N CYS A 103 6.02 5.87 8.89
CA CYS A 103 5.86 6.75 7.73
C CYS A 103 4.88 6.15 6.74
N LEU A 104 4.41 6.98 5.81
CA LEU A 104 3.56 6.55 4.69
C LEU A 104 4.34 6.62 3.38
N ILE A 105 4.32 5.53 2.62
CA ILE A 105 4.94 5.44 1.29
C ILE A 105 3.83 5.19 0.28
N VAL A 106 3.82 5.92 -0.83
CA VAL A 106 2.88 5.66 -1.92
C VAL A 106 3.66 5.16 -3.13
N ASN A 107 3.35 3.95 -3.60
CA ASN A 107 3.83 3.44 -4.88
C ASN A 107 2.68 3.43 -5.88
N VAL A 108 2.79 4.23 -6.94
CA VAL A 108 1.88 4.15 -8.08
C VAL A 108 2.57 3.37 -9.19
N MET A 109 2.22 2.10 -9.31
CA MET A 109 2.89 1.12 -10.16
C MET A 109 2.70 1.40 -11.65
N ARG A 110 3.78 1.17 -12.41
CA ARG A 110 3.79 1.24 -13.88
C ARG A 110 4.52 0.06 -14.48
N GLY A 111 4.41 -0.14 -15.79
CA GLY A 111 4.98 -1.31 -16.45
C GLY A 111 6.50 -1.36 -16.33
N GLY A 112 7.05 -2.52 -15.98
CA GLY A 112 8.48 -2.86 -15.94
C GLY A 112 8.76 -4.19 -16.64
N PRO A 113 9.96 -4.82 -16.45
CA PRO A 113 11.07 -4.40 -15.60
C PRO A 113 11.94 -3.28 -16.23
N GLY A 114 12.97 -2.83 -15.50
CA GLY A 114 13.86 -1.74 -15.94
C GLY A 114 13.17 -0.37 -15.91
N LEU A 115 13.47 0.50 -16.87
CA LEU A 115 12.75 1.77 -17.01
C LEU A 115 11.26 1.54 -17.35
N GLY A 116 11.02 0.50 -18.15
CA GLY A 116 9.70 0.02 -18.51
C GLY A 116 8.87 1.01 -19.32
N THR A 117 7.59 1.11 -19.00
CA THR A 117 6.62 2.01 -19.63
C THR A 117 5.90 2.85 -18.57
N ILE A 118 5.27 3.94 -18.99
CA ILE A 118 4.43 4.75 -18.10
C ILE A 118 3.01 4.19 -17.94
N GLN A 119 2.68 3.15 -18.70
CA GLN A 119 1.37 2.51 -18.65
C GLN A 119 1.18 1.71 -17.35
N PRO A 120 -0.07 1.46 -16.92
CA PRO A 120 -0.36 0.83 -15.64
C PRO A 120 0.16 -0.61 -15.50
N SER A 121 0.37 -1.05 -14.27
CA SER A 121 0.89 -2.39 -13.96
C SER A 121 0.56 -2.75 -12.52
N GLN A 122 0.63 -4.04 -12.21
CA GLN A 122 0.59 -4.56 -10.84
C GLN A 122 1.84 -5.40 -10.51
N ALA A 123 2.94 -5.15 -11.22
CA ALA A 123 4.17 -5.96 -11.15
C ALA A 123 5.14 -5.62 -10.02
N ASP A 124 4.76 -4.72 -9.10
CA ASP A 124 5.57 -4.39 -7.92
C ASP A 124 5.09 -5.14 -6.65
N TYR A 125 4.17 -6.09 -6.80
CA TYR A 125 3.64 -6.88 -5.68
C TYR A 125 4.78 -7.57 -4.91
N PHE A 126 5.70 -8.27 -5.57
CA PHE A 126 6.84 -8.91 -4.91
C PHE A 126 7.79 -7.90 -4.27
N GLN A 127 8.17 -6.85 -5.00
CA GLN A 127 9.02 -5.76 -4.48
C GLN A 127 8.48 -5.18 -3.17
N THR A 128 7.14 -5.16 -3.04
CA THR A 128 6.44 -4.62 -1.88
C THR A 128 6.26 -5.63 -0.76
N VAL A 129 5.68 -6.80 -1.03
CA VAL A 129 5.21 -7.73 0.02
C VAL A 129 6.17 -8.90 0.29
N LYS A 130 7.01 -9.26 -0.67
CA LYS A 130 8.06 -10.28 -0.50
C LYS A 130 9.39 -9.66 -0.12
N GLY A 131 9.60 -8.40 -0.46
CA GLY A 131 10.74 -7.60 -0.09
C GLY A 131 11.53 -7.12 -1.30
N GLY A 132 12.59 -6.36 -1.00
CA GLY A 132 13.49 -5.77 -1.98
C GLY A 132 14.62 -4.99 -1.30
N GLY A 133 14.40 -4.51 -0.06
CA GLY A 133 15.46 -4.17 0.87
C GLY A 133 16.00 -5.42 1.57
N HIS A 134 16.89 -5.22 2.55
CA HIS A 134 17.51 -6.32 3.30
C HIS A 134 16.88 -6.52 4.68
N GLY A 135 16.98 -7.74 5.20
CA GLY A 135 16.43 -8.15 6.50
C GLY A 135 15.00 -8.69 6.42
N ASP A 136 14.58 -9.40 7.46
CA ASP A 136 13.25 -10.04 7.56
C ASP A 136 12.14 -9.02 7.89
N TYR A 137 12.14 -7.88 7.22
CA TYR A 137 11.20 -6.79 7.43
C TYR A 137 9.90 -7.00 6.65
N ARG A 138 8.85 -6.33 7.09
CA ARG A 138 7.54 -6.30 6.43
C ARG A 138 6.97 -4.89 6.39
N LEU A 139 6.17 -4.61 5.36
CA LEU A 139 5.49 -3.33 5.15
C LEU A 139 3.99 -3.57 5.18
N ILE A 140 3.25 -2.77 5.96
CA ILE A 140 1.79 -2.81 5.95
C ILE A 140 1.33 -2.25 4.60
N THR A 141 0.79 -3.08 3.72
CA THR A 141 0.50 -2.70 2.32
C THR A 141 -0.99 -2.69 2.05
N LEU A 142 -1.53 -1.52 1.75
CA LEU A 142 -2.92 -1.27 1.37
C LEU A 142 -3.03 -1.11 -0.15
N ALA A 143 -3.99 -1.78 -0.77
CA ALA A 143 -4.20 -1.78 -2.22
C ALA A 143 -5.56 -1.16 -2.59
N PRO A 144 -5.60 0.15 -2.92
CA PRO A 144 -6.85 0.81 -3.26
C PRO A 144 -7.36 0.39 -4.64
N SER A 145 -8.67 0.19 -4.78
CA SER A 145 -9.36 -0.06 -6.06
C SER A 145 -10.22 1.11 -6.53
N SER A 146 -10.22 2.24 -5.80
CA SER A 146 -10.97 3.45 -6.13
C SER A 146 -10.23 4.71 -5.70
N VAL A 147 -10.66 5.86 -6.21
CA VAL A 147 -10.12 7.18 -5.80
C VAL A 147 -10.54 7.50 -4.35
N GLN A 148 -11.70 7.02 -3.90
CA GLN A 148 -12.11 7.18 -2.49
C GLN A 148 -11.14 6.44 -1.56
N GLU A 149 -10.78 5.20 -1.88
CA GLU A 149 -9.80 4.44 -1.09
C GLU A 149 -8.41 5.07 -1.15
N MET A 150 -8.02 5.70 -2.27
CA MET A 150 -6.77 6.47 -2.34
C MET A 150 -6.73 7.58 -1.28
N ALA A 151 -7.86 8.27 -1.03
CA ALA A 151 -7.95 9.27 0.04
C ALA A 151 -8.01 8.62 1.43
N ASP A 152 -8.89 7.65 1.63
CA ASP A 152 -9.14 7.03 2.94
C ASP A 152 -7.90 6.30 3.47
N PHE A 153 -7.12 5.67 2.58
CA PHE A 153 -5.94 4.91 2.96
C PHE A 153 -4.76 5.77 3.39
N VAL A 154 -4.79 7.09 3.16
CA VAL A 154 -3.78 7.99 3.74
C VAL A 154 -3.93 8.01 5.26
N ALA A 155 -5.15 8.21 5.75
CA ALA A 155 -5.42 8.22 7.19
C ALA A 155 -5.14 6.84 7.81
N LEU A 156 -5.70 5.79 7.21
CA LEU A 156 -5.49 4.42 7.67
C LEU A 156 -4.01 4.04 7.67
N GLY A 157 -3.27 4.40 6.61
CA GLY A 157 -1.84 4.10 6.49
C GLY A 157 -1.01 4.76 7.59
N PHE A 158 -1.25 6.05 7.88
CA PHE A 158 -0.58 6.71 9.01
C PHE A 158 -0.99 6.10 10.36
N ASP A 159 -2.28 5.84 10.58
CA ASP A 159 -2.77 5.26 11.84
C ASP A 159 -2.11 3.91 12.11
N LEU A 160 -2.03 3.04 11.10
CA LEU A 160 -1.35 1.75 11.18
C LEU A 160 0.16 1.91 11.38
N ALA A 161 0.79 2.85 10.68
CA ALA A 161 2.21 3.09 10.79
C ALA A 161 2.60 3.49 12.22
N PHE A 162 1.87 4.44 12.81
CA PHE A 162 2.09 4.90 14.18
C PHE A 162 1.71 3.84 15.22
N LYS A 163 0.59 3.15 15.05
CA LYS A 163 0.14 2.07 15.97
C LYS A 163 1.21 0.99 16.14
N TYR A 164 1.85 0.60 15.05
CA TYR A 164 2.82 -0.51 15.06
C TYR A 164 4.28 -0.07 15.05
N ARG A 165 4.59 1.23 14.93
CA ARG A 165 5.96 1.70 14.67
C ARG A 165 6.60 0.94 13.52
N ASN A 166 5.91 0.99 12.38
CA ASN A 166 6.30 0.31 11.15
C ASN A 166 5.93 1.17 9.95
N PRO A 167 6.65 1.10 8.82
CA PRO A 167 6.20 1.76 7.60
C PRO A 167 4.89 1.14 7.08
N ALA A 168 4.03 2.00 6.52
CA ALA A 168 2.87 1.60 5.73
C ALA A 168 3.05 2.05 4.28
N MET A 169 2.48 1.28 3.35
CA MET A 169 2.51 1.54 1.92
C MET A 169 1.10 1.52 1.33
N ILE A 170 0.79 2.51 0.50
CA ILE A 170 -0.32 2.44 -0.45
C ILE A 170 0.27 1.97 -1.78
N LEU A 171 -0.15 0.79 -2.24
CA LEU A 171 0.26 0.20 -3.51
C LEU A 171 -0.88 0.32 -4.53
N ALA A 172 -0.88 1.41 -5.28
CA ALA A 172 -1.85 1.69 -6.33
C ALA A 172 -1.27 1.34 -7.70
N ASP A 173 -2.11 1.03 -8.68
CA ASP A 173 -1.69 0.97 -10.08
C ASP A 173 -1.97 2.31 -10.80
N GLY A 174 -1.32 2.52 -11.94
CA GLY A 174 -1.50 3.72 -12.75
C GLY A 174 -2.94 3.99 -13.21
N ILE A 175 -3.84 3.00 -13.22
CA ILE A 175 -5.26 3.21 -13.56
C ILE A 175 -5.92 3.95 -12.40
N VAL A 176 -5.79 3.44 -11.18
CA VAL A 176 -6.38 4.07 -9.97
C VAL A 176 -5.75 5.43 -9.70
N GLY A 177 -4.44 5.59 -9.93
CA GLY A 177 -3.75 6.87 -9.78
C GLY A 177 -4.29 7.98 -10.70
N GLN A 178 -4.63 7.64 -11.95
CA GLN A 178 -4.97 8.61 -13.00
C GLN A 178 -6.48 8.76 -13.25
N MET A 179 -7.30 7.78 -12.86
CA MET A 179 -8.75 7.87 -13.03
C MET A 179 -9.35 8.98 -12.16
N MET A 180 -10.45 9.57 -12.63
CA MET A 180 -11.21 10.56 -11.87
C MET A 180 -12.51 9.98 -11.36
N GLU A 181 -12.79 10.18 -10.07
CA GLU A 181 -14.06 9.80 -9.45
C GLU A 181 -14.50 10.85 -8.44
N LYS A 182 -15.75 10.72 -8.00
CA LYS A 182 -16.27 11.48 -6.86
C LYS A 182 -15.57 11.00 -5.58
N VAL A 183 -15.01 11.92 -4.83
CA VAL A 183 -14.35 11.68 -3.53
C VAL A 183 -15.01 12.55 -2.47
N VAL A 184 -15.30 11.94 -1.32
CA VAL A 184 -15.60 12.64 -0.07
C VAL A 184 -14.29 12.81 0.67
N LEU A 185 -13.83 14.06 0.82
CA LEU A 185 -12.57 14.32 1.51
C LEU A 185 -12.73 14.18 3.02
N PRO A 186 -11.72 13.63 3.73
CA PRO A 186 -11.78 13.50 5.18
C PRO A 186 -11.89 14.88 5.87
N PRO A 187 -12.39 14.94 7.10
CA PRO A 187 -12.37 16.18 7.87
C PRO A 187 -10.92 16.65 8.07
N ALA A 188 -10.70 17.96 8.03
CA ALA A 188 -9.39 18.53 8.32
C ALA A 188 -9.05 18.37 9.81
N GLN A 189 -7.83 17.91 10.10
CA GLN A 189 -7.23 17.88 11.42
C GLN A 189 -5.96 18.74 11.47
N LEU A 190 -5.68 19.29 12.64
CA LEU A 190 -4.45 20.03 12.88
C LEU A 190 -3.27 19.07 13.01
N ARG A 191 -2.08 19.57 12.65
CA ARG A 191 -0.84 18.86 12.95
C ARG A 191 -0.61 18.83 14.45
N LYS A 192 0.04 17.77 14.91
CA LYS A 192 0.43 17.65 16.31
C LYS A 192 1.51 18.65 16.65
N THR A 193 1.33 19.32 17.78
CA THR A 193 2.34 20.15 18.42
C THR A 193 3.53 19.30 18.86
N GLU A 194 4.69 19.92 19.08
CA GLU A 194 5.85 19.19 19.59
C GLU A 194 5.58 18.60 20.98
N ALA A 195 4.76 19.25 21.81
CA ALA A 195 4.38 18.74 23.12
C ALA A 195 3.59 17.43 23.02
N GLU A 196 2.58 17.38 22.14
CA GLU A 196 1.79 16.16 21.87
C GLU A 196 2.68 15.05 21.30
N ILE A 197 3.60 15.37 20.39
CA ILE A 197 4.53 14.37 19.84
C ILE A 197 5.45 13.81 20.94
N ILE A 198 5.96 14.66 21.84
CA ILE A 198 6.81 14.20 22.95
C ILE A 198 6.05 13.26 23.89
N GLU A 199 4.77 13.52 24.14
CA GLU A 199 3.91 12.68 24.97
C GLU A 199 3.61 11.33 24.31
N GLU A 200 3.18 11.34 23.05
CA GLU A 200 2.76 10.13 22.34
C GLU A 200 3.93 9.29 21.79
N CYS A 201 5.03 9.95 21.43
CA CYS A 201 6.21 9.34 20.83
C CYS A 201 7.44 9.63 21.71
N PRO A 202 7.56 9.00 22.91
CA PRO A 202 8.68 9.26 23.82
C PRO A 202 10.06 8.91 23.23
N TRP A 203 10.09 8.14 22.13
CA TRP A 203 11.27 7.78 21.34
C TRP A 203 11.72 8.87 20.34
N ALA A 204 10.88 9.88 20.06
CA ALA A 204 11.16 10.91 19.06
C ALA A 204 12.40 11.77 19.41
N THR A 205 13.12 12.22 18.38
CA THR A 205 14.33 13.05 18.51
C THR A 205 14.05 14.55 18.38
N LEU A 206 13.12 15.08 19.19
CA LEU A 206 12.78 16.52 19.26
C LEU A 206 13.63 17.29 20.29
N GLY A 207 14.95 17.04 20.30
CA GLY A 207 15.89 17.59 21.29
C GLY A 207 15.90 16.85 22.64
N LYS A 208 16.92 17.12 23.48
CA LYS A 208 17.06 16.53 24.82
C LYS A 208 16.44 17.48 25.86
N PRO A 209 15.25 17.17 26.43
CA PRO A 209 14.73 17.94 27.55
C PRO A 209 15.49 17.58 28.84
N LYS A 210 15.38 18.41 29.88
CA LYS A 210 16.07 18.19 31.16
C LYS A 210 15.63 16.91 31.90
N SER A 211 14.46 16.37 31.55
CA SER A 211 13.78 15.27 32.25
C SER A 211 14.17 13.86 31.78
N ARG A 212 14.91 13.72 30.67
CA ARG A 212 15.34 12.41 30.15
C ARG A 212 16.70 12.45 29.47
N GLU A 213 17.28 11.28 29.27
CA GLU A 213 18.46 11.12 28.42
C GLU A 213 18.13 11.29 26.93
N ARG A 214 19.19 11.43 26.12
CA ARG A 214 19.05 11.60 24.66
C ARG A 214 18.44 10.34 24.03
N ASN A 215 17.54 10.53 23.07
CA ASN A 215 17.09 9.43 22.21
C ASN A 215 18.06 9.25 21.06
N VAL A 216 18.25 8.01 20.63
CA VAL A 216 19.04 7.64 19.47
C VAL A 216 18.18 6.76 18.59
N ILE A 217 18.07 7.13 17.31
CA ILE A 217 17.37 6.37 16.29
C ILE A 217 18.43 5.70 15.42
N THR A 218 18.49 4.38 15.50
CA THR A 218 19.48 3.57 14.78
C THR A 218 18.89 2.22 14.43
N SER A 219 19.19 1.72 13.24
CA SER A 219 18.97 0.33 12.81
C SER A 219 20.23 -0.53 12.97
N LEU A 220 21.36 0.05 13.40
CA LEU A 220 22.62 -0.65 13.62
C LEU A 220 22.66 -1.28 15.02
N GLU A 221 22.91 -2.59 15.06
CA GLU A 221 23.30 -3.34 16.26
C GLU A 221 24.45 -4.27 15.87
N LEU A 222 25.59 -4.16 16.55
CA LEU A 222 26.81 -4.90 16.22
C LEU A 222 26.95 -6.19 17.02
N ASP A 223 26.29 -6.26 18.19
CA ASP A 223 26.29 -7.45 19.03
C ASP A 223 25.25 -8.45 18.48
N PRO A 224 25.68 -9.67 18.06
CA PRO A 224 24.75 -10.63 17.47
C PRO A 224 23.64 -11.08 18.42
N ALA A 225 23.90 -11.19 19.72
CA ALA A 225 22.89 -11.60 20.69
C ALA A 225 21.81 -10.52 20.85
N LYS A 226 22.21 -9.24 20.90
CA LYS A 226 21.24 -8.13 20.92
C LYS A 226 20.49 -8.00 19.60
N MET A 227 21.15 -8.26 18.48
CA MET A 227 20.48 -8.22 17.17
C MET A 227 19.44 -9.35 17.05
N GLU A 228 19.72 -10.54 17.60
CA GLU A 228 18.73 -11.62 17.70
C GLU A 228 17.52 -11.20 18.53
N GLU A 229 17.73 -10.56 19.68
CA GLU A 229 16.63 -10.01 20.50
C GLU A 229 15.78 -9.00 19.72
N ASN A 230 16.42 -8.11 18.95
CA ASN A 230 15.73 -7.16 18.06
C ASN A 230 14.92 -7.88 16.98
N ASN A 231 15.50 -8.88 16.29
CA ASN A 231 14.80 -9.64 15.27
C ASN A 231 13.60 -10.39 15.84
N ILE A 232 13.72 -11.02 17.01
CA ILE A 232 12.59 -11.67 17.70
C ILE A 232 11.50 -10.64 18.04
N ARG A 233 11.87 -9.42 18.47
CA ARG A 233 10.92 -8.33 18.70
C ARG A 233 10.20 -7.93 17.41
N PHE A 234 10.92 -7.77 16.29
CA PHE A 234 10.34 -7.45 14.99
C PHE A 234 9.36 -8.53 14.52
N GLN A 235 9.73 -9.81 14.62
CA GLN A 235 8.85 -10.91 14.23
C GLN A 235 7.58 -10.99 15.10
N LYS A 236 7.68 -10.71 16.40
CA LYS A 236 6.49 -10.59 17.28
C LYS A 236 5.56 -9.46 16.84
N LYS A 237 6.12 -8.29 16.49
CA LYS A 237 5.36 -7.16 15.93
C LYS A 237 4.65 -7.56 14.64
N TYR A 238 5.36 -8.19 13.71
CA TYR A 238 4.81 -8.60 12.42
C TYR A 238 3.69 -9.64 12.58
N LYS A 239 3.85 -10.62 13.47
CA LYS A 239 2.79 -11.56 13.78
C LYS A 239 1.53 -10.88 14.35
N ALA A 240 1.69 -9.90 15.23
CA ALA A 240 0.57 -9.14 15.77
C ALA A 240 -0.17 -8.33 14.69
N ILE A 241 0.56 -7.80 13.69
CA ILE A 241 -0.04 -7.14 12.52
C ILE A 241 -0.80 -8.18 11.67
N GLU A 242 -0.19 -9.33 11.39
CA GLU A 242 -0.80 -10.41 10.59
C GLU A 242 -2.10 -10.95 11.20
N GLU A 243 -2.24 -10.91 12.52
CA GLU A 243 -3.45 -11.35 13.20
C GLU A 243 -4.55 -10.28 13.23
N ALA A 244 -4.18 -8.99 13.31
CA ALA A 244 -5.12 -7.90 13.58
C ALA A 244 -5.50 -7.07 12.34
N GLU A 245 -4.66 -7.05 11.31
CA GLU A 245 -4.72 -6.04 10.25
C GLU A 245 -5.02 -6.61 8.87
N VAL A 246 -5.53 -7.84 8.79
CA VAL A 246 -6.02 -8.43 7.55
C VAL A 246 -7.32 -7.75 7.13
N ARG A 247 -7.37 -7.26 5.89
CA ARG A 247 -8.54 -6.61 5.29
C ARG A 247 -8.80 -7.17 3.91
N TYR A 248 -10.06 -7.42 3.61
CA TYR A 248 -10.51 -7.91 2.32
C TYR A 248 -11.98 -7.54 2.11
N GLU A 249 -12.44 -7.69 0.87
CA GLU A 249 -13.83 -7.51 0.47
C GLU A 249 -14.27 -8.74 -0.33
N GLU A 250 -15.52 -9.15 -0.11
CA GLU A 250 -16.15 -10.25 -0.82
C GLU A 250 -17.32 -9.71 -1.64
N PHE A 251 -17.42 -10.17 -2.88
CA PHE A 251 -18.51 -9.83 -3.78
C PHE A 251 -19.11 -11.11 -4.36
N MET A 252 -20.33 -11.42 -3.93
CA MET A 252 -21.08 -12.63 -4.33
C MET A 252 -20.29 -13.93 -4.11
N CYS A 253 -19.69 -14.10 -2.92
CA CYS A 253 -18.88 -15.29 -2.60
C CYS A 253 -19.65 -16.41 -1.87
N ASP A 254 -20.84 -16.13 -1.32
CA ASP A 254 -21.56 -17.06 -0.44
C ASP A 254 -21.97 -18.38 -1.12
N ASP A 255 -22.39 -18.30 -2.39
CA ASP A 255 -22.85 -19.44 -3.19
C ASP A 255 -21.91 -19.78 -4.35
N ALA A 256 -20.72 -19.19 -4.39
CA ALA A 256 -19.81 -19.30 -5.52
C ALA A 256 -19.23 -20.70 -5.67
N ASP A 257 -19.23 -21.22 -6.90
CA ASP A 257 -18.48 -22.41 -7.31
C ASP A 257 -17.03 -22.05 -7.69
N TYR A 258 -16.78 -20.83 -8.15
CA TYR A 258 -15.44 -20.35 -8.54
C TYR A 258 -15.18 -18.95 -7.99
N LEU A 259 -13.93 -18.64 -7.68
CA LEU A 259 -13.54 -17.30 -7.23
C LEU A 259 -12.55 -16.64 -8.20
N LEU A 260 -12.79 -15.37 -8.48
CA LEU A 260 -11.77 -14.45 -8.97
C LEU A 260 -11.04 -13.85 -7.76
N ILE A 261 -9.72 -13.88 -7.77
CA ILE A 261 -8.89 -13.23 -6.75
C ILE A 261 -8.15 -12.08 -7.43
N ALA A 262 -8.42 -10.85 -7.02
CA ALA A 262 -7.84 -9.66 -7.65
C ALA A 262 -7.75 -8.50 -6.66
N PHE A 263 -6.76 -7.63 -6.82
CA PHE A 263 -6.60 -6.41 -6.02
C PHE A 263 -6.54 -5.17 -6.92
N GLY A 264 -6.66 -3.98 -6.32
CA GLY A 264 -6.58 -2.72 -7.05
C GLY A 264 -7.59 -2.61 -8.20
N SER A 265 -7.19 -2.01 -9.32
CA SER A 265 -8.04 -1.86 -10.51
C SER A 265 -8.53 -3.20 -11.07
N SER A 266 -7.72 -4.27 -11.01
CA SER A 266 -8.09 -5.61 -11.46
C SER A 266 -9.35 -6.14 -10.76
N ALA A 267 -9.51 -5.84 -9.47
CA ALA A 267 -10.71 -6.22 -8.71
C ALA A 267 -11.97 -5.54 -9.25
N ARG A 268 -11.86 -4.26 -9.62
CA ARG A 268 -12.97 -3.49 -10.17
C ARG A 268 -13.43 -4.04 -11.53
N ILE A 269 -12.50 -4.47 -12.38
CA ILE A 269 -12.84 -5.12 -13.65
C ILE A 269 -13.50 -6.49 -13.37
N CYS A 270 -12.97 -7.25 -12.39
CA CYS A 270 -13.53 -8.54 -11.99
C CYS A 270 -14.96 -8.46 -11.43
N GLN A 271 -15.38 -7.35 -10.81
CA GLN A 271 -16.78 -7.17 -10.40
C GLN A 271 -17.72 -7.29 -11.60
N LYS A 272 -17.37 -6.67 -12.74
CA LYS A 272 -18.16 -6.79 -13.98
C LYS A 272 -18.15 -8.21 -14.54
N VAL A 273 -17.04 -8.92 -14.43
CA VAL A 273 -16.92 -10.33 -14.85
C VAL A 273 -17.84 -11.22 -14.03
N VAL A 274 -17.92 -11.01 -12.72
CA VAL A 274 -18.84 -11.75 -11.83
C VAL A 274 -20.28 -11.56 -12.28
N GLU A 275 -20.71 -10.33 -12.58
CA GLU A 275 -22.05 -10.05 -13.10
C GLU A 275 -22.31 -10.82 -14.41
N MET A 276 -21.42 -10.69 -15.39
CA MET A 276 -21.54 -11.36 -16.70
C MET A 276 -21.58 -12.89 -16.57
N ALA A 277 -20.69 -13.47 -15.76
CA ALA A 277 -20.65 -14.91 -15.53
C ALA A 277 -21.96 -15.41 -14.89
N ARG A 278 -22.52 -14.65 -13.95
CA ARG A 278 -23.78 -14.99 -13.29
C ARG A 278 -24.99 -14.86 -14.22
N GLU A 279 -24.99 -13.90 -15.13
CA GLU A 279 -26.00 -13.81 -16.21
C GLU A 279 -25.98 -15.05 -17.12
N GLU A 280 -24.82 -15.68 -17.31
CA GLU A 280 -24.67 -16.96 -18.02
C GLU A 280 -24.96 -18.20 -17.13
N GLY A 281 -25.34 -18.00 -15.88
CA GLY A 281 -25.64 -19.08 -14.93
C GLY A 281 -24.43 -19.68 -14.22
N LEU A 282 -23.25 -19.08 -14.35
CA LEU A 282 -22.03 -19.50 -13.63
C LEU A 282 -21.98 -18.85 -12.24
N LYS A 283 -21.84 -19.64 -11.19
CA LYS A 283 -21.71 -19.14 -9.81
C LYS A 283 -20.28 -18.70 -9.53
N VAL A 284 -19.97 -17.46 -9.87
CA VAL A 284 -18.64 -16.86 -9.67
C VAL A 284 -18.73 -15.79 -8.58
N GLY A 285 -17.74 -15.74 -7.69
CA GLY A 285 -17.56 -14.65 -6.73
C GLY A 285 -16.22 -13.93 -6.94
N LEU A 286 -16.07 -12.76 -6.34
CA LEU A 286 -14.80 -12.01 -6.31
C LEU A 286 -14.35 -11.86 -4.86
N PHE A 287 -13.12 -12.28 -4.59
CA PHE A 287 -12.42 -12.01 -3.35
C PHE A 287 -11.32 -10.97 -3.60
N ARG A 288 -11.43 -9.81 -2.94
CA ARG A 288 -10.50 -8.68 -3.08
C ARG A 288 -9.66 -8.51 -1.83
N PRO A 289 -8.37 -8.87 -1.83
CA PRO A 289 -7.44 -8.46 -0.78
C PRO A 289 -7.31 -6.92 -0.78
N ILE A 290 -7.62 -6.29 0.36
CA ILE A 290 -7.36 -4.87 0.60
C ILE A 290 -5.95 -4.70 1.18
N THR A 291 -5.55 -5.62 2.07
CA THR A 291 -4.17 -5.72 2.55
C THR A 291 -3.42 -6.78 1.76
N LEU A 292 -2.32 -6.38 1.11
CA LEU A 292 -1.45 -7.31 0.38
C LEU A 292 -0.38 -7.91 1.29
N TRP A 293 0.06 -7.14 2.28
CA TRP A 293 0.61 -7.67 3.52
C TRP A 293 0.03 -6.88 4.70
N PRO A 294 -0.55 -7.55 5.72
CA PRO A 294 -0.72 -8.99 5.82
C PRO A 294 -1.76 -9.52 4.82
N PHE A 295 -1.45 -10.65 4.17
CA PHE A 295 -2.33 -11.26 3.16
C PHE A 295 -3.44 -12.10 3.83
N PRO A 296 -4.68 -12.11 3.30
CA PRO A 296 -5.82 -12.84 3.89
C PRO A 296 -5.76 -14.37 3.70
N SER A 297 -4.63 -15.00 4.01
CA SER A 297 -4.38 -16.43 3.75
C SER A 297 -5.35 -17.36 4.48
N LYS A 298 -5.70 -17.04 5.74
CA LYS A 298 -6.62 -17.86 6.54
C LYS A 298 -8.01 -17.93 5.91
N VAL A 299 -8.52 -16.79 5.46
CA VAL A 299 -9.85 -16.68 4.85
C VAL A 299 -9.89 -17.40 3.50
N LEU A 300 -8.87 -17.21 2.65
CA LEU A 300 -8.76 -17.94 1.40
C LEU A 300 -8.64 -19.47 1.61
N ASN A 301 -7.96 -19.91 2.67
CA ASN A 301 -7.87 -21.33 2.99
C ASN A 301 -9.23 -21.97 3.29
N GLU A 302 -10.15 -21.24 3.93
CA GLU A 302 -11.52 -21.71 4.20
C GLU A 302 -12.36 -21.84 2.92
N TYR A 303 -12.11 -20.99 1.92
CA TYR A 303 -12.75 -21.14 0.60
C TYR A 303 -12.22 -22.35 -0.17
N GLY A 304 -10.99 -22.79 0.08
CA GLY A 304 -10.39 -23.95 -0.59
C GLY A 304 -11.23 -25.23 -0.47
N ASP A 305 -12.07 -25.35 0.56
CA ASP A 305 -12.97 -26.50 0.77
C ASP A 305 -14.38 -26.28 0.19
N LYS A 306 -14.71 -25.06 -0.26
CA LYS A 306 -16.05 -24.65 -0.70
C LYS A 306 -16.16 -24.48 -2.22
N VAL A 307 -15.08 -24.07 -2.88
CA VAL A 307 -15.07 -23.72 -4.31
C VAL A 307 -14.34 -24.78 -5.12
N LYS A 308 -14.67 -24.88 -6.41
CA LYS A 308 -14.09 -25.81 -7.39
C LYS A 308 -12.78 -25.29 -7.99
N GLY A 309 -12.57 -23.97 -7.99
CA GLY A 309 -11.39 -23.33 -8.57
C GLY A 309 -11.26 -21.86 -8.17
N MET A 310 -10.03 -21.35 -8.20
CA MET A 310 -9.73 -19.93 -8.03
C MET A 310 -8.87 -19.42 -9.21
N LEU A 311 -9.19 -18.25 -9.75
CA LEU A 311 -8.43 -17.58 -10.79
C LEU A 311 -7.84 -16.28 -10.23
N SER A 312 -6.51 -16.21 -10.10
CA SER A 312 -5.81 -14.96 -9.80
C SER A 312 -5.77 -14.10 -11.05
N VAL A 313 -6.30 -12.88 -10.98
CA VAL A 313 -6.38 -11.93 -12.09
C VAL A 313 -5.51 -10.71 -11.79
N GLU A 314 -4.43 -10.54 -12.57
CA GLU A 314 -3.37 -9.58 -12.25
C GLU A 314 -2.85 -8.84 -13.49
N LEU A 315 -2.52 -7.55 -13.36
CA LEU A 315 -1.78 -6.79 -14.39
C LEU A 315 -0.27 -7.05 -14.30
N ASN A 316 0.11 -8.33 -14.23
CA ASN A 316 1.48 -8.83 -14.17
C ASN A 316 1.55 -10.31 -14.61
N ALA A 317 2.73 -10.92 -14.52
CA ALA A 317 2.98 -12.30 -14.94
C ALA A 317 2.60 -13.39 -13.91
N GLY A 318 1.90 -13.01 -12.85
CA GLY A 318 1.51 -13.86 -11.72
C GLY A 318 2.45 -13.66 -10.54
N GLN A 319 2.14 -12.70 -9.67
CA GLN A 319 2.88 -12.49 -8.43
C GLN A 319 2.01 -12.84 -7.21
N MET A 320 0.83 -12.26 -7.09
CA MET A 320 -0.13 -12.56 -6.01
C MET A 320 -0.60 -14.01 -6.06
N VAL A 321 -0.69 -14.62 -7.25
CA VAL A 321 -1.08 -16.04 -7.39
C VAL A 321 -0.21 -16.98 -6.55
N GLU A 322 1.06 -16.63 -6.27
CA GLU A 322 1.89 -17.42 -5.37
C GLU A 322 1.35 -17.43 -3.94
N ASP A 323 0.90 -16.28 -3.43
CA ASP A 323 0.27 -16.18 -2.11
C ASP A 323 -1.09 -16.87 -2.08
N VAL A 324 -1.87 -16.80 -3.17
CA VAL A 324 -3.14 -17.55 -3.27
C VAL A 324 -2.89 -19.06 -3.20
N ARG A 325 -1.91 -19.56 -3.98
CA ARG A 325 -1.52 -20.99 -3.97
C ARG A 325 -1.02 -21.44 -2.61
N LEU A 326 -0.19 -20.63 -1.95
CA LEU A 326 0.32 -20.90 -0.61
C LEU A 326 -0.82 -20.88 0.42
N ALA A 327 -1.76 -19.93 0.32
CA ALA A 327 -2.89 -19.80 1.22
C ALA A 327 -3.80 -21.03 1.19
N VAL A 328 -4.12 -21.56 0.01
CA VAL A 328 -4.98 -22.75 -0.10
C VAL A 328 -4.19 -24.06 0.02
N ASN A 329 -2.86 -24.01 -0.03
CA ASN A 329 -1.96 -25.15 0.12
C ASN A 329 -2.39 -26.39 -0.70
N GLY A 330 -2.78 -26.17 -1.95
CA GLY A 330 -3.20 -27.22 -2.88
C GLY A 330 -4.59 -27.83 -2.66
N LYS A 331 -5.41 -27.31 -1.72
CA LYS A 331 -6.80 -27.77 -1.51
C LYS A 331 -7.69 -27.65 -2.74
N VAL A 332 -7.47 -26.60 -3.54
CA VAL A 332 -8.25 -26.29 -4.74
C VAL A 332 -7.33 -25.88 -5.88
N LYS A 333 -7.78 -26.08 -7.11
CA LYS A 333 -7.06 -25.63 -8.31
C LYS A 333 -6.97 -24.11 -8.33
N VAL A 334 -5.75 -23.57 -8.43
CA VAL A 334 -5.48 -22.12 -8.54
C VAL A 334 -4.75 -21.83 -9.85
N GLU A 335 -5.43 -21.09 -10.72
CA GLU A 335 -4.93 -20.66 -12.01
C GLU A 335 -4.61 -19.15 -12.01
N HIS A 336 -3.86 -18.72 -13.01
CA HIS A 336 -3.54 -17.31 -13.24
C HIS A 336 -4.01 -16.86 -14.62
N PHE A 337 -4.53 -15.63 -14.66
CA PHE A 337 -4.68 -14.85 -15.87
C PHE A 337 -4.12 -13.44 -15.64
N GLY A 338 -3.30 -12.98 -16.58
CA GLY A 338 -2.76 -11.64 -16.49
C GLY A 338 -2.33 -11.06 -17.82
N ARG A 339 -2.30 -9.73 -17.86
CA ARG A 339 -1.77 -8.94 -18.97
C ARG A 339 -0.53 -8.19 -18.51
N LEU A 340 0.38 -7.91 -19.44
CA LEU A 340 1.73 -7.40 -19.15
C LEU A 340 1.96 -6.05 -19.83
N GLY A 341 2.96 -5.32 -19.34
CA GLY A 341 3.56 -4.19 -20.06
C GLY A 341 2.62 -3.01 -20.34
N GLY A 342 1.57 -2.82 -19.54
CA GLY A 342 0.62 -1.71 -19.72
C GLY A 342 -0.71 -2.08 -20.35
N ILE A 343 -0.86 -3.30 -20.85
CA ILE A 343 -2.12 -3.74 -21.46
C ILE A 343 -3.11 -4.10 -20.34
N VAL A 344 -4.30 -3.51 -20.41
CA VAL A 344 -5.41 -3.80 -19.50
C VAL A 344 -6.32 -4.83 -20.18
N PHE A 345 -6.67 -5.90 -19.47
CA PHE A 345 -7.63 -6.89 -19.96
C PHE A 345 -9.05 -6.34 -19.97
N THR A 346 -9.90 -6.87 -20.87
CA THR A 346 -11.35 -6.62 -20.82
C THR A 346 -12.05 -7.65 -19.92
N PRO A 347 -13.29 -7.37 -19.46
CA PRO A 347 -14.09 -8.37 -18.76
C PRO A 347 -14.27 -9.67 -19.55
N ASP A 348 -14.47 -9.59 -20.87
CA ASP A 348 -14.63 -10.78 -21.73
C ASP A 348 -13.38 -11.67 -21.71
N GLU A 349 -12.18 -11.08 -21.76
CA GLU A 349 -10.93 -11.86 -21.71
C GLU A 349 -10.77 -12.63 -20.39
N ILE A 350 -11.17 -12.02 -19.27
CA ILE A 350 -11.15 -12.71 -17.98
C ILE A 350 -12.19 -13.83 -17.95
N LEU A 351 -13.40 -13.57 -18.47
CA LEU A 351 -14.47 -14.58 -18.51
C LEU A 351 -14.08 -15.78 -19.37
N GLU A 352 -13.48 -15.54 -20.54
CA GLU A 352 -12.92 -16.60 -21.39
C GLU A 352 -11.79 -17.35 -20.68
N ALA A 353 -10.89 -16.65 -20.00
CA ALA A 353 -9.82 -17.27 -19.24
C ALA A 353 -10.36 -18.14 -18.09
N LEU A 354 -11.39 -17.68 -17.38
CA LEU A 354 -12.08 -18.43 -16.35
C LEU A 354 -12.64 -19.74 -16.91
N LYS A 355 -13.41 -19.65 -18.01
CA LYS A 355 -13.99 -20.82 -18.68
C LYS A 355 -12.92 -21.80 -19.16
N ASN A 356 -11.85 -21.31 -19.79
CA ASN A 356 -10.82 -22.18 -20.38
C ASN A 356 -9.89 -22.83 -19.35
N LYS A 357 -9.70 -22.20 -18.18
CA LYS A 357 -8.72 -22.65 -17.19
C LYS A 357 -9.34 -23.42 -16.03
N LEU A 358 -10.59 -23.14 -15.65
CA LEU A 358 -11.21 -23.70 -14.46
C LEU A 358 -12.48 -24.53 -14.71
N LEU A 359 -13.22 -24.27 -15.80
CA LEU A 359 -14.39 -25.05 -16.20
C LEU A 359 -13.98 -26.10 -17.23
#